data_AF-A0A3S1QCV9-F1
#
_entry.id   AF-A0A3S1QCV9-F1
#
_cell.length_a   1.000
_cell.length_b   1.000
_cell.length_c   1.000
_cell.angle_alpha   90.00
_cell.angle_beta   90.00
_cell.angle_gamma   90.00
#
_symmetry.space_group_name_H-M   'P 1'
#
loop_
_entity.id
_entity.type
_entity.pdbx_description
1 polymer ?
#
loop_
_entity_poly.entity_id
_entity_poly.type
_entity_poly.pdbx_seq_one_letter_code
_entity_poly.pdbx_strand_id
1 'polypeptide(L)' 'DQNASAPVPGANSFTEAQAKSRIQDAGFANVSTLTKDDQGIWRGTAEKDGKQVAVALDFKGNVVAGAQ' A
#
# COMPACT_ATOMS: atom_id res chain seq x y z
N ASP A 1 -16.80 10.29 -2.81
CA ASP A 1 -16.68 8.83 -2.94
C ASP A 1 -15.21 8.38 -2.94
N GLN A 2 -14.63 8.16 -1.76
CA GLN A 2 -13.28 7.59 -1.60
C GLN A 2 -13.41 6.06 -1.59
N ASN A 3 -13.97 5.48 -2.65
CA ASN A 3 -14.03 4.02 -2.78
C ASN A 3 -12.65 3.54 -3.25
N ALA A 4 -11.69 3.56 -2.33
CA ALA A 4 -10.45 2.84 -2.48
C ALA A 4 -10.85 1.36 -2.51
N SER A 5 -10.90 0.76 -3.70
CA SER A 5 -11.22 -0.65 -3.89
C SER A 5 -10.38 -1.47 -2.91
N ALA A 6 -11.00 -2.36 -2.15
CA ALA A 6 -10.29 -3.15 -1.15
C ALA A 6 -9.12 -3.91 -1.79
N PRO A 7 -7.95 -3.98 -1.13
CA PRO A 7 -6.79 -4.70 -1.67
C PRO A 7 -7.14 -6.18 -1.87
N VAL A 8 -6.73 -6.74 -3.01
CA VAL A 8 -7.07 -8.11 -3.36
C VAL A 8 -6.10 -9.10 -2.71
N PRO A 9 -6.54 -10.09 -1.93
CA PRO A 9 -5.66 -11.14 -1.40
C PRO A 9 -4.99 -11.96 -2.51
N GLY A 10 -3.75 -12.38 -2.29
CA GLY A 10 -3.03 -13.26 -3.21
C GLY A 10 -1.53 -13.33 -2.95
N ALA A 11 -0.87 -14.33 -3.54
CA ALA A 11 0.57 -14.51 -3.42
C ALA A 11 1.33 -13.34 -4.05
N ASN A 12 1.73 -12.40 -3.21
CA ASN A 12 2.46 -11.21 -3.65
C ASN A 12 3.96 -11.51 -3.83
N SER A 13 4.45 -11.27 -5.05
CA SER A 13 5.85 -11.48 -5.43
C SER A 13 6.72 -10.23 -5.28
N PHE A 14 6.15 -9.09 -4.92
CA PHE A 14 6.91 -7.87 -4.68
C PHE A 14 7.74 -7.99 -3.40
N THR A 15 8.97 -7.51 -3.46
CA THR A 15 9.75 -7.20 -2.27
C THR A 15 9.22 -5.94 -1.60
N GLU A 16 9.59 -5.72 -0.33
CA GLU A 16 9.22 -4.49 0.40
C GLU A 16 9.62 -3.23 -0.38
N ALA A 17 10.84 -3.21 -0.95
CA ALA A 17 11.35 -2.08 -1.73
C ALA A 17 10.52 -1.82 -3.01
N GLN A 18 10.12 -2.89 -3.71
CA GLN A 18 9.26 -2.79 -4.90
C GLN A 18 7.86 -2.31 -4.54
N ALA A 19 7.36 -2.70 -3.36
CA ALA A 19 6.07 -2.25 -2.86
C ALA A 19 6.12 -0.76 -2.47
N LYS A 20 7.20 -0.35 -1.80
CA LYS A 20 7.45 1.04 -1.42
C LYS A 20 7.54 1.95 -2.65
N SER A 21 8.29 1.56 -3.68
CA SER A 21 8.37 2.31 -4.94
C SER A 21 7.00 2.54 -5.55
N ARG A 22 6.15 1.50 -5.63
CA ARG A 22 4.80 1.62 -6.19
C ARG A 22 3.91 2.57 -5.39
N ILE A 23 3.98 2.51 -4.06
CA ILE A 23 3.25 3.43 -3.20
C ILE A 23 3.74 4.87 -3.43
N GLN A 24 5.05 5.08 -3.60
CA GLN A 24 5.59 6.39 -3.95
C GLN A 24 5.13 6.88 -5.34
N ASP A 25 5.16 5.99 -6.34
CA ASP A 25 4.70 6.27 -7.70
C ASP A 25 3.20 6.60 -7.76
N ALA A 26 2.41 6.09 -6.81
CA ALA A 26 1.00 6.42 -6.63
C ALA A 26 0.75 7.79 -5.95
N GLY A 27 1.81 8.57 -5.72
CA GLY A 27 1.74 9.94 -5.19
C GLY A 27 1.77 10.03 -3.67
N PHE A 28 2.22 8.98 -2.98
CA PHE A 28 2.40 9.00 -1.53
C PHE A 28 3.86 9.32 -1.17
N ALA A 29 4.06 10.07 -0.09
CA ALA A 29 5.38 10.40 0.45
C ALA A 29 5.59 9.68 1.78
N ASN A 30 6.80 9.76 2.34
CA ASN A 30 7.10 9.31 3.72
C ASN A 30 6.58 7.89 4.04
N VAL A 31 6.69 6.97 3.08
CA VAL A 31 6.23 5.59 3.24
C VAL A 31 7.06 4.88 4.31
N SER A 32 6.39 4.39 5.34
CA SER A 32 7.00 3.63 6.43
C SER A 32 7.54 2.29 5.94
N THR A 33 8.14 1.52 6.86
CA THR A 33 8.34 0.09 6.65
C THR A 33 7.01 -0.55 6.27
N LEU A 34 7.05 -1.43 5.27
CA LEU A 34 5.88 -2.20 4.86
C LEU A 34 6.00 -3.60 5.42
N THR A 35 4.89 -4.15 5.88
CA THR A 35 4.80 -5.54 6.34
C THR A 35 3.81 -6.28 5.46
N LYS A 36 4.22 -7.41 4.91
CA LYS A 36 3.33 -8.29 4.17
C LYS A 36 2.52 -9.12 5.16
N ASP A 37 1.20 -9.03 5.06
CA ASP A 37 0.29 -9.81 5.90
C ASP A 37 0.05 -11.23 5.33
N ASP A 38 -0.73 -12.02 6.07
CA ASP A 38 -1.07 -13.40 5.71
C ASP A 38 -1.90 -13.51 4.42
N GLN A 39 -2.53 -12.41 3.99
CA GLN A 39 -3.25 -12.32 2.72
C GLN A 39 -2.34 -11.95 1.55
N GLY A 40 -1.05 -11.73 1.83
CA GLY A 40 -0.05 -11.28 0.89
C GLY A 40 -0.12 -9.79 0.55
N ILE A 41 -0.82 -8.99 1.34
CA ILE A 41 -0.95 -7.55 1.12
C ILE A 41 0.17 -6.85 1.89
N TRP A 42 0.91 -5.97 1.21
CA TRP A 42 1.87 -5.08 1.88
C TRP A 42 1.12 -3.94 2.55
N ARG A 43 1.30 -3.77 3.86
CA ARG A 43 0.64 -2.73 4.66
C ARG A 43 1.65 -1.83 5.36
N GLY A 44 1.31 -0.57 5.50
CA GLY A 44 2.06 0.40 6.29
C GLY A 44 1.36 1.74 6.35
N THR A 45 2.11 2.80 6.65
CA THR A 45 1.64 4.18 6.59
C THR A 45 2.42 4.96 5.55
N ALA A 46 1.78 5.97 4.98
CA ALA A 46 2.42 6.93 4.11
C ALA A 46 1.75 8.30 4.29
N GLU A 47 2.33 9.33 3.71
CA GLU A 47 1.76 10.67 3.68
C GLU A 47 1.12 10.94 2.33
N LYS A 48 -0.10 11.49 2.34
CA LYS A 48 -0.78 12.00 1.16
C LYS A 48 -1.43 13.33 1.51
N ASP A 49 -1.17 14.35 0.70
CA ASP A 49 -1.71 15.70 0.90
C ASP A 49 -1.42 16.27 2.32
N GLY A 50 -0.20 16.02 2.85
CA GLY A 50 0.22 16.48 4.17
C GLY A 50 -0.37 15.69 5.35
N LYS A 51 -1.08 14.57 5.08
CA LYS A 51 -1.73 13.74 6.10
C LYS A 51 -1.17 12.33 6.08
N GLN A 52 -0.86 11.80 7.26
CA GLN A 52 -0.53 10.39 7.40
C GLN A 52 -1.78 9.53 7.20
N VAL A 53 -1.69 8.54 6.32
CA VAL A 53 -2.75 7.59 5.98
C VAL A 53 -2.20 6.18 5.99
N ALA A 54 -3.05 5.21 6.33
CA ALA A 54 -2.74 3.80 6.12
C ALA A 54 -2.73 3.52 4.61
N VAL A 55 -1.77 2.70 4.17
CA VAL A 55 -1.65 2.27 2.77
C VAL A 55 -1.54 0.76 2.70
N ALA A 56 -2.15 0.20 1.65
CA ALA A 56 -2.04 -1.19 1.29
C ALA A 56 -1.65 -1.33 -0.19
N LEU A 57 -0.80 -2.31 -0.50
CA LEU A 57 -0.48 -2.73 -1.85
C LEU A 57 -0.77 -4.22 -2.01
N ASP A 58 -1.64 -4.54 -2.96
CA ASP A 58 -2.00 -5.93 -3.27
C ASP A 58 -1.03 -6.60 -4.26
N PHE A 59 -1.23 -7.90 -4.50
CA PHE A 59 -0.37 -8.69 -5.40
C PHE A 59 -0.44 -8.25 -6.87
N LYS A 60 -1.48 -7.51 -7.27
CA LYS A 60 -1.64 -6.96 -8.62
C LYS A 60 -0.93 -5.61 -8.77
N GLY A 61 -0.48 -5.03 -7.67
CA GLY A 61 0.17 -3.73 -7.61
C GLY A 61 -0.80 -2.57 -7.42
N ASN A 62 -2.05 -2.83 -6.99
CA ASN A 62 -2.98 -1.74 -6.67
C ASN A 62 -2.64 -1.14 -5.31
N VAL A 63 -2.57 0.19 -5.25
CA VAL A 63 -2.34 0.95 -4.02
C VAL A 63 -3.66 1.51 -3.51
N VAL A 64 -3.95 1.27 -2.23
CA VAL A 64 -5.19 1.65 -1.55
C VAL A 64 -4.84 2.51 -0.34
N ALA A 65 -5.44 3.69 -0.22
CA ALA A 65 -5.34 4.54 0.97
C ALA A 65 -6.54 4.30 1.91
N GLY A 66 -6.30 4.30 3.22
CA GLY A 66 -7.35 4.09 4.23
C GLY A 66 -7.73 2.62 4.44
N ALA A 67 -6.92 1.68 3.95
CA ALA A 67 -7.06 0.27 4.25
C ALA A 67 -6.61 0.02 5.70
N GLN A 68 -7.56 0.11 6.64
CA GLN A 68 -7.39 -0.31 8.03
C GLN A 68 -7.74 -1.79 8.15
#